data_AF-A0A1E5UNQ4-F1
#
_entry.id   AF-A0A1E5UNQ4-F1
#
_cell.length_a   1.000
_cell.length_b   1.000
_cell.length_c   1.000
_cell.angle_alpha   90.00
_cell.angle_beta   90.00
_cell.angle_gamma   90.00
#
_symmetry.space_group_name_H-M   'P 1'
#
loop_
_entity.id
_entity.type
_entity.pdbx_description
1 polymer ?
#
loop_
_entity_poly.entity_id
_entity_poly.type
_entity_poly.pdbx_seq_one_letter_code
_entity_poly.pdbx_strand_id
1 'polypeptide(L)'
;MSTRMSESGRGLSRTVPRILLSCAELRPLSLSSCRLTPPTTVSLPSLVTLLLSHVPEAGTDVERLITGCQRLADLMLEACDAVTALSVLGNARLRRLALRCCHNLATVAIDSSELQAFEYRGAVPDSASFLTMHGGSGKIAYWAR
;
A
#
# COMPACT_ATOMS: atom_id res chain seq x y z
N MET A 1 -27.99 -13.89 23.84
CA MET A 1 -28.35 -12.75 22.96
C MET A 1 -27.74 -11.49 23.55
N SER A 2 -26.54 -11.13 23.08
CA SER A 2 -25.81 -9.97 23.60
C SER A 2 -25.96 -8.81 22.61
N THR A 3 -26.45 -7.70 23.14
CA THR A 3 -26.86 -6.50 22.43
C THR A 3 -25.66 -5.78 21.82
N ARG A 4 -25.85 -5.34 20.57
CA ARG A 4 -24.90 -4.58 19.76
C ARG A 4 -24.35 -3.37 20.52
N MET A 5 -23.04 -3.33 20.72
CA MET A 5 -22.32 -2.08 20.90
C MET A 5 -22.05 -1.50 19.51
N SER A 6 -22.93 -0.61 19.07
CA SER A 6 -22.66 0.32 17.99
C SER A 6 -22.12 1.60 18.63
N GLU A 7 -20.79 1.66 18.79
CA GLU A 7 -20.05 2.90 19.01
C GLU A 7 -19.46 3.29 17.65
N SER A 8 -20.03 4.27 16.95
CA SER A 8 -19.80 5.71 17.14
C SER A 8 -18.35 6.09 16.85
N GLY A 9 -18.15 6.54 15.62
CA GLY A 9 -16.87 7.06 15.14
C GLY A 9 -17.00 7.56 13.71
N ARG A 10 -17.87 8.54 13.46
CA ARG A 10 -17.65 9.47 12.32
C ARG A 10 -16.41 10.32 12.66
N GLY A 11 -15.25 9.67 12.75
CA GLY A 11 -13.96 10.32 12.91
C GLY A 11 -13.72 11.16 11.67
N LEU A 12 -13.39 12.42 11.87
CA LEU A 12 -13.07 13.40 10.84
C LEU A 12 -12.12 12.78 9.81
N SER A 13 -12.63 12.32 8.68
CA SER A 13 -11.78 11.75 7.64
C SER A 13 -11.03 12.90 6.99
N ARG A 14 -9.79 13.11 7.42
CA ARG A 14 -8.92 14.13 6.85
C ARG A 14 -8.63 13.75 5.41
N THR A 15 -9.10 14.55 4.47
CA THR A 15 -8.74 14.38 3.06
C THR A 15 -7.32 14.88 2.86
N VAL A 16 -6.49 14.10 2.17
CA VAL A 16 -5.12 14.51 1.85
C VAL A 16 -5.16 15.65 0.85
N PRO A 17 -4.54 16.81 1.13
CA PRO A 17 -4.45 17.91 0.20
C PRO A 17 -3.76 17.48 -1.10
N ARG A 18 -4.35 17.80 -2.26
CA ARG A 18 -3.83 17.43 -3.58
C ARG A 18 -2.39 17.90 -3.81
N ILE A 19 -2.01 19.03 -3.25
CA ILE A 19 -0.66 19.58 -3.37
C ILE A 19 0.42 18.64 -2.78
N LEU A 20 0.08 17.85 -1.76
CA LEU A 20 1.00 16.85 -1.20
C LEU A 20 1.23 15.68 -2.17
N LEU A 21 0.30 15.43 -3.08
CA LEU A 21 0.35 14.36 -4.08
C LEU A 21 1.00 14.81 -5.41
N SER A 22 1.53 16.04 -5.44
CA SER A 22 2.27 16.62 -6.57
C SER A 22 3.60 17.25 -6.13
N CYS A 23 4.04 17.01 -4.90
CA CYS A 23 5.23 17.62 -4.34
C CYS A 23 6.51 16.90 -4.82
N ALA A 24 7.32 17.60 -5.62
CA ALA A 24 8.51 17.03 -6.25
C ALA A 24 9.65 16.68 -5.27
N GLU A 25 9.71 17.31 -4.10
CA GLU A 25 10.79 17.15 -3.12
C GLU A 25 10.45 16.17 -1.99
N LEU A 26 9.20 15.70 -1.94
CA LEU A 26 8.71 14.88 -0.84
C LEU A 26 9.33 13.47 -0.93
N ARG A 27 10.01 13.03 0.14
CA ARG A 27 10.77 11.76 0.18
C ARG A 27 10.06 10.68 0.99
N PRO A 28 9.80 10.86 2.30
CA PRO A 28 8.86 10.01 3.02
C PRO A 28 7.46 10.65 3.08
N LEU A 29 6.43 9.87 2.76
CA LEU A 29 5.04 10.22 2.98
C LEU A 29 4.42 9.18 3.90
N SER A 30 3.91 9.63 5.05
CA SER A 30 3.14 8.80 5.98
C SER A 30 1.76 9.38 6.15
N LEU A 31 0.73 8.59 5.85
CA LEU A 31 -0.66 8.98 5.96
C LEU A 31 -1.40 7.96 6.83
N SER A 32 -2.09 8.45 7.85
CA SER A 32 -2.86 7.64 8.79
C SER A 32 -4.27 8.18 8.94
N SER A 33 -5.29 7.31 8.92
CA SER A 33 -6.69 7.70 9.14
C SER A 33 -7.18 8.82 8.19
N CYS A 34 -6.67 8.83 6.96
CA CYS A 34 -6.98 9.83 5.93
C CYS A 34 -7.77 9.23 4.78
N ARG A 35 -8.50 10.07 4.06
CA ARG A 35 -9.06 9.74 2.75
C ARG A 35 -8.08 10.15 1.66
N LEU A 36 -7.72 9.17 0.83
CA LEU A 36 -7.01 9.42 -0.41
C LEU A 36 -8.03 9.92 -1.44
N THR A 37 -7.72 11.02 -2.10
CA THR A 37 -8.46 11.47 -3.29
C THR A 37 -7.42 11.96 -4.30
N PRO A 38 -6.60 11.04 -4.84
CA PRO A 38 -5.53 11.43 -5.75
C PRO A 38 -6.12 12.10 -7.00
N PRO A 39 -5.49 13.18 -7.50
CA PRO A 39 -5.84 13.72 -8.81
C PRO A 39 -5.60 12.68 -9.91
N THR A 40 -6.16 12.90 -11.10
CA THR A 40 -5.97 12.04 -12.27
C THR A 40 -4.49 11.80 -12.59
N THR A 41 -3.63 12.76 -12.27
CA THR A 41 -2.17 12.69 -12.42
C THR A 41 -1.50 12.89 -11.06
N VAL A 42 -1.08 11.80 -10.43
CA VAL A 42 -0.19 11.83 -9.26
C VAL A 42 1.25 11.87 -9.75
N SER A 43 2.07 12.74 -9.19
CA SER A 43 3.50 12.77 -9.48
C SER A 43 4.28 13.09 -8.22
N LEU A 44 5.00 12.09 -7.73
CA LEU A 44 5.85 12.19 -6.56
C LEU A 44 7.24 11.63 -6.93
N PRO A 45 7.97 12.32 -7.84
CA PRO A 45 9.15 11.76 -8.48
C PRO A 45 10.30 11.48 -7.51
N SER A 46 10.35 12.17 -6.36
CA SER A 46 11.37 11.96 -5.33
C SER A 46 10.92 11.08 -4.16
N LEU A 47 9.68 10.57 -4.18
CA LEU A 47 9.18 9.76 -3.08
C LEU A 47 9.90 8.42 -3.03
N VAL A 48 10.51 8.16 -1.88
CA VAL A 48 11.28 6.93 -1.60
C VAL A 48 10.50 6.02 -0.67
N THR A 49 9.73 6.58 0.27
CA THR A 49 9.00 5.81 1.27
C THR A 49 7.54 6.24 1.31
N LEU A 50 6.62 5.28 1.17
CA LEU A 50 5.18 5.49 1.32
C LEU A 50 4.63 4.57 2.41
N LEU A 51 4.04 5.16 3.44
CA LEU A 51 3.33 4.45 4.51
C LEU A 51 1.87 4.90 4.52
N LEU A 52 0.96 3.95 4.35
CA LEU A 52 -0.48 4.17 4.45
C LEU A 52 -1.04 3.30 5.57
N SER A 53 -1.72 3.91 6.52
CA SER A 53 -2.37 3.21 7.64
C SER A 53 -3.82 3.64 7.82
N HIS A 54 -4.73 2.68 8.05
CA HIS A 54 -6.15 2.95 8.28
C HIS A 54 -6.78 3.86 7.21
N VAL A 55 -6.59 3.53 5.93
CA VAL A 55 -7.17 4.27 4.80
C VAL A 55 -8.43 3.53 4.32
N PRO A 56 -9.64 3.96 4.71
CA PRO A 56 -10.87 3.16 4.53
C PRO A 56 -11.39 3.11 3.09
N GLU A 57 -10.88 3.95 2.19
CA GLU A 57 -11.30 4.04 0.78
C GLU A 57 -10.10 3.97 -0.17
N ALA A 58 -9.05 3.25 0.25
CA ALA A 58 -7.78 3.25 -0.48
C ALA A 58 -7.86 2.55 -1.85
N GLY A 59 -8.82 1.64 -2.05
CA GLY A 59 -9.15 0.94 -3.31
C GLY A 59 -8.06 0.95 -4.38
N THR A 60 -8.39 1.53 -5.54
CA THR A 60 -7.43 1.76 -6.64
C THR A 60 -6.62 3.06 -6.49
N ASP A 61 -6.89 3.85 -5.44
CA ASP A 61 -6.14 5.09 -5.17
C ASP A 61 -4.69 4.78 -4.79
N VAL A 62 -4.45 3.68 -4.08
CA VAL A 62 -3.10 3.21 -3.71
C VAL A 62 -2.26 2.92 -4.95
N GLU A 63 -2.82 2.21 -5.93
CA GLU A 63 -2.12 1.91 -7.19
C GLU A 63 -1.82 3.18 -7.98
N ARG A 64 -2.76 4.13 -8.01
CA ARG A 64 -2.56 5.46 -8.61
C ARG A 64 -1.44 6.25 -7.93
N LEU A 65 -1.29 6.13 -6.61
CA LEU A 65 -0.14 6.71 -5.92
C LEU A 65 1.15 6.03 -6.32
N ILE A 66 1.20 4.69 -6.31
CA ILE A 66 2.40 3.90 -6.60
C ILE A 66 2.92 4.18 -8.01
N THR A 67 2.04 4.22 -9.01
CA THR A 67 2.38 4.54 -10.41
C THR A 67 2.97 5.95 -10.58
N GLY A 68 2.56 6.91 -9.74
CA GLY A 68 3.12 8.25 -9.70
C GLY A 68 4.49 8.37 -9.00
N CYS A 69 4.99 7.30 -8.37
CA CYS A 69 6.20 7.30 -7.55
C CYS A 69 7.34 6.49 -8.19
N GLN A 70 8.12 7.13 -9.07
CA GLN A 70 9.19 6.48 -9.85
C GLN A 70 10.43 6.05 -9.06
N ARG A 71 10.58 6.55 -7.82
CA ARG A 71 11.72 6.27 -6.94
C ARG A 71 11.33 5.51 -5.67
N LEU A 72 10.11 5.00 -5.61
CA LEU A 72 9.58 4.32 -4.43
C LEU A 72 10.43 3.08 -4.14
N ALA A 73 11.08 3.06 -2.98
CA ALA A 73 11.90 1.96 -2.52
C ALA A 73 11.24 1.19 -1.38
N ASP A 74 10.43 1.85 -0.55
CA ASP A 74 9.77 1.26 0.61
C ASP A 74 8.26 1.56 0.59
N LEU A 75 7.44 0.52 0.53
CA LEU A 75 5.99 0.61 0.59
C LEU A 75 5.45 -0.17 1.79
N MET A 76 4.63 0.49 2.62
CA MET A 76 3.91 -0.14 3.72
C MET A 76 2.42 0.18 3.66
N LEU A 77 1.59 -0.85 3.68
CA LEU A 77 0.14 -0.76 3.89
C LEU A 77 -0.22 -1.44 5.20
N GLU A 78 -0.95 -0.73 6.06
CA GLU A 78 -1.40 -1.25 7.35
C GLU A 78 -2.90 -0.96 7.57
N ALA A 79 -3.69 -1.99 7.90
CA ALA A 79 -5.12 -1.83 8.19
C ALA A 79 -5.90 -1.12 7.06
N CYS A 80 -5.56 -1.41 5.80
CA CYS A 80 -6.18 -0.85 4.60
C CYS A 80 -7.18 -1.84 3.99
N ASP A 81 -8.29 -2.10 4.70
CA ASP A 81 -9.25 -3.15 4.34
C ASP A 81 -10.02 -2.92 3.04
N ALA A 82 -10.00 -1.71 2.48
CA ALA A 82 -10.55 -1.43 1.15
C ALA A 82 -9.66 -1.92 0.00
N VAL A 83 -8.41 -2.30 0.28
CA VAL A 83 -7.48 -2.84 -0.73
C VAL A 83 -7.71 -4.34 -0.84
N THR A 84 -8.35 -4.76 -1.93
CA THR A 84 -8.64 -6.19 -2.21
C THR A 84 -7.63 -6.80 -3.17
N ALA A 85 -7.00 -5.98 -4.00
CA ALA A 85 -5.92 -6.35 -4.90
C ALA A 85 -4.85 -5.26 -4.85
N LEU A 86 -3.58 -5.65 -4.95
CA LEU A 86 -2.46 -4.72 -5.04
C LEU A 86 -1.57 -5.08 -6.22
N SER A 87 -1.49 -4.15 -7.17
CA SER A 87 -0.61 -4.25 -8.33
C SER A 87 0.52 -3.23 -8.23
N VAL A 88 1.75 -3.71 -8.05
CA VAL A 88 2.98 -2.90 -8.08
C VAL A 88 3.75 -3.22 -9.36
N LEU A 89 3.19 -2.78 -10.48
CA LEU A 89 3.77 -2.99 -11.81
C LEU A 89 4.57 -1.77 -12.26
N GLY A 90 5.71 -2.00 -12.92
CA GLY A 90 6.55 -0.92 -13.46
C GLY A 90 7.37 -0.16 -12.41
N ASN A 91 7.42 -0.63 -11.16
CA ASN A 91 8.22 -0.01 -10.11
C ASN A 91 9.50 -0.82 -9.82
N ALA A 92 10.45 -0.74 -10.75
CA ALA A 92 11.70 -1.50 -10.69
C ALA A 92 12.59 -1.18 -9.46
N ARG A 93 12.31 -0.07 -8.75
CA ARG A 93 13.11 0.40 -7.60
C ARG A 93 12.58 -0.07 -6.24
N LEU A 94 11.42 -0.71 -6.19
CA LEU A 94 10.84 -1.17 -4.93
C LEU A 94 11.72 -2.23 -4.28
N ARG A 95 12.26 -1.93 -3.09
CA ARG A 95 13.12 -2.83 -2.32
C ARG A 95 12.39 -3.52 -1.20
N ARG A 96 11.40 -2.86 -0.60
CA ARG A 96 10.64 -3.39 0.53
C ARG A 96 9.15 -3.19 0.35
N LEU A 97 8.39 -4.26 0.54
CA LEU A 97 6.95 -4.24 0.61
C LEU A 97 6.50 -4.86 1.94
N ALA A 98 5.75 -4.10 2.74
CA ALA A 98 5.13 -4.58 3.97
C ALA A 98 3.61 -4.43 3.90
N LEU A 99 2.89 -5.52 4.11
CA LEU A 99 1.44 -5.60 4.08
C LEU A 99 0.96 -6.16 5.41
N ARG A 100 0.28 -5.34 6.22
CA ARG A 100 -0.09 -5.69 7.59
C ARG A 100 -1.57 -5.43 7.83
N CYS A 101 -2.27 -6.39 8.40
CA CYS A 101 -3.68 -6.26 8.77
C CYS A 101 -4.58 -5.79 7.61
N CYS A 102 -4.24 -6.10 6.35
CA CYS A 102 -5.09 -5.83 5.19
C CYS A 102 -5.99 -7.05 4.98
N HIS A 103 -7.10 -7.12 5.72
CA HIS A 103 -7.85 -8.37 5.90
C HIS A 103 -8.59 -8.85 4.64
N ASN A 104 -8.91 -7.93 3.72
CA ASN A 104 -9.61 -8.25 2.48
C ASN A 104 -8.68 -8.42 1.27
N LEU A 105 -7.37 -8.35 1.47
CA LEU A 105 -6.39 -8.46 0.39
C LEU A 105 -6.35 -9.90 -0.14
N ALA A 106 -6.78 -10.10 -1.38
CA ALA A 106 -6.89 -11.39 -2.03
C ALA A 106 -5.77 -11.66 -3.04
N THR A 107 -5.20 -10.62 -3.65
CA THR A 107 -4.15 -10.76 -4.65
C THR A 107 -3.09 -9.67 -4.54
N VAL A 108 -1.84 -10.05 -4.77
CA VAL A 108 -0.66 -9.19 -4.81
C VAL A 108 0.16 -9.54 -6.03
N ALA A 109 0.32 -8.57 -6.95
CA ALA A 109 1.18 -8.69 -8.10
C ALA A 109 2.34 -7.69 -7.97
N ILE A 110 3.58 -8.19 -8.05
CA ILE A 110 4.79 -7.38 -7.91
C ILE A 110 5.65 -7.58 -9.15
N ASP A 111 6.04 -6.48 -9.78
CA ASP A 111 7.06 -6.46 -10.83
C ASP A 111 8.16 -5.47 -10.42
N SER A 112 9.15 -6.01 -9.70
CA SER A 112 10.27 -5.21 -9.20
C SER A 112 11.54 -6.05 -9.08
N SER A 113 12.55 -5.69 -9.88
CA SER A 113 13.83 -6.39 -9.91
C SER A 113 14.73 -6.08 -8.70
N GLU A 114 14.48 -4.99 -7.98
CA GLU A 114 15.23 -4.60 -6.77
C GLU A 114 14.57 -5.09 -5.46
N LEU A 115 13.50 -5.90 -5.51
CA LEU A 115 12.81 -6.37 -4.31
C LEU A 115 13.74 -7.22 -3.43
N GLN A 116 13.98 -6.76 -2.22
CA GLN A 116 14.86 -7.39 -1.23
C GLN A 116 14.08 -7.97 -0.04
N ALA A 117 12.94 -7.38 0.30
CA ALA A 117 12.11 -7.80 1.43
C ALA A 117 10.62 -7.74 1.11
N PHE A 118 9.91 -8.81 1.45
CA PHE A 118 8.46 -8.88 1.43
C PHE A 118 7.97 -9.35 2.81
N GLU A 119 7.12 -8.56 3.44
CA GLU A 119 6.49 -8.88 4.72
C GLU A 119 4.97 -8.91 4.55
N TYR A 120 4.34 -10.00 4.96
CA TYR A 120 2.90 -10.13 5.03
C TYR A 120 2.48 -10.54 6.44
N ARG A 121 1.57 -9.78 7.05
CA ARG A 121 0.90 -10.11 8.32
C ARG A 121 -0.60 -10.02 8.14
N GLY A 122 -1.26 -11.16 8.09
CA GLY A 122 -2.70 -11.26 7.91
C GLY A 122 -3.11 -12.72 7.74
N ALA A 123 -4.40 -12.94 7.56
CA ALA A 123 -4.89 -14.25 7.16
C ALA A 123 -4.43 -14.52 5.72
N VAL A 124 -3.60 -15.54 5.52
CA VAL A 124 -3.17 -15.93 4.17
C VAL A 124 -4.40 -16.38 3.39
N PRO A 125 -4.72 -15.77 2.23
CA PRO A 125 -5.87 -16.18 1.44
C PRO A 125 -5.71 -17.61 0.93
N ASP A 126 -6.80 -18.38 0.89
CA ASP A 126 -6.84 -19.77 0.42
C ASP A 126 -6.53 -19.94 -1.08
N SER A 127 -6.27 -18.83 -1.78
CA SER A 127 -6.04 -18.79 -3.22
C SER A 127 -4.59 -19.08 -3.56
N ALA A 128 -4.35 -20.09 -4.41
CA ALA A 128 -3.01 -20.46 -4.90
C ALA A 128 -2.27 -19.31 -5.63
N SER A 129 -2.99 -18.26 -6.03
CA SER A 129 -2.47 -17.09 -6.74
C SER A 129 -2.40 -15.83 -5.88
N PHE A 130 -2.35 -15.96 -4.54
CA PHE A 130 -2.30 -14.82 -3.62
C PHE A 130 -1.14 -13.86 -3.95
N LEU A 131 0.06 -14.40 -4.21
CA LEU A 131 1.25 -13.61 -4.54
C LEU A 131 1.81 -14.05 -5.88
N THR A 132 1.88 -13.11 -6.83
CA THR A 132 2.56 -13.29 -8.11
C THR A 132 3.72 -12.32 -8.23
N MET A 133 4.93 -12.83 -8.42
CA MET A 133 6.12 -11.99 -8.67
C MET A 133 6.59 -12.17 -10.10
N HIS A 134 6.75 -11.05 -10.80
CA HIS A 134 7.30 -10.97 -12.15
C HIS A 134 8.71 -10.37 -12.04
N GLY A 135 9.71 -11.00 -12.68
CA GLY A 135 11.07 -10.47 -12.77
C GLY A 135 11.88 -10.44 -11.45
N GLY A 136 12.48 -11.57 -11.06
CA GLY A 136 13.52 -11.56 -10.01
C GLY A 136 14.23 -12.91 -9.81
N SER A 137 15.55 -12.92 -10.01
CA SER A 137 16.48 -14.00 -9.62
C SER A 137 17.03 -13.83 -8.19
N GLY A 138 16.36 -13.03 -7.36
CA GLY A 138 16.81 -12.67 -6.01
C GLY A 138 16.31 -13.61 -4.93
N LYS A 139 17.22 -14.08 -4.06
CA LYS A 139 16.90 -14.82 -2.83
C LYS A 139 15.96 -14.00 -1.95
N ILE A 140 14.72 -14.47 -1.80
CA ILE A 140 13.74 -13.88 -0.88
C ILE A 140 14.03 -14.45 0.52
N ALA A 141 14.38 -13.59 1.48
CA ALA A 141 14.51 -13.98 2.88
C ALA A 141 13.15 -13.81 3.57
N TYR A 142 12.51 -14.92 3.95
CA TYR A 142 11.29 -14.91 4.75
C TYR A 142 11.67 -14.74 6.23
N TRP A 143 11.15 -13.70 6.88
CA TRP A 143 11.22 -13.56 8.34
C TRP A 143 9.80 -13.41 8.87
N ALA A 144 9.34 -14.41 9.61
CA ALA A 144 8.17 -14.28 10.49
C ALA A 144 8.67 -13.84 11.87
N ARG A 145 8.09 -12.77 12.41
CA ARG A 145 8.23 -12.38 13.82
C ARG A 145 6.94 -12.68 14.54
#